data_AF-A0A1F7LM63-F1
#
_entry.id   AF-A0A1F7LM63-F1
#
_cell.length_a   1.000
_cell.length_b   1.000
_cell.length_c   1.000
_cell.angle_alpha   90.00
_cell.angle_beta   90.00
_cell.angle_gamma   90.00
#
_symmetry.space_group_name_H-M   'P 1'
#
loop_
_entity.id
_entity.type
_entity.pdbx_description
1 polymer ?
#
loop_
_entity_poly.entity_id
_entity_poly.type
_entity_poly.pdbx_seq_one_letter_code
_entity_poly.pdbx_strand_id
1 'polypeptide(L)'
;MYFRAMTPHVDGLPMRGRSARTLGVRVPQDVNPDAAGYVNPGTGGLSVAPDSMWHVPNHRRPRGMGHGSTGPVQDHVFSIAPVALRDNRLVARRDPVAPIVHALIEPQQRVRLEEFERSLDATRPWWQQAWP
;
A
#
# COMPACT_ATOMS: atom_id res chain seq x y z
N MET A 1 -1.90 6.70 10.87
CA MET A 1 -2.67 6.09 9.77
C MET A 1 -1.78 6.03 8.54
N TYR A 2 -2.05 5.13 7.61
CA TYR A 2 -1.34 5.06 6.32
C TYR A 2 -2.35 5.15 5.17
N PHE A 3 -2.01 5.88 4.12
CA PHE A 3 -2.90 6.20 3.01
C PHE A 3 -2.36 5.70 1.68
N ARG A 4 -3.23 5.26 0.78
CA ARG A 4 -2.86 4.86 -0.58
C ARG A 4 -4.04 5.07 -1.53
N ALA A 5 -3.77 5.61 -2.72
CA ALA A 5 -4.75 5.61 -3.80
C ALA A 5 -4.79 4.24 -4.48
N MET A 6 -5.98 3.63 -4.55
CA MET A 6 -6.21 2.32 -5.17
C MET A 6 -7.53 2.32 -5.93
N THR A 7 -7.62 1.49 -6.96
CA THR A 7 -8.89 1.22 -7.65
C THR A 7 -9.83 0.49 -6.69
N PRO A 8 -11.05 0.98 -6.44
CA PRO A 8 -12.05 0.25 -5.68
C PRO A 8 -12.56 -0.95 -6.48
N HIS A 9 -12.94 -2.01 -5.80
CA HIS A 9 -13.70 -3.13 -6.33
C HIS A 9 -15.21 -2.87 -6.15
N VAL A 10 -16.07 -3.72 -6.72
CA VAL A 10 -17.55 -3.52 -6.69
C VAL A 10 -18.16 -3.50 -5.29
N ASP A 11 -17.45 -4.01 -4.29
CA ASP A 11 -17.83 -4.01 -2.86
C ASP A 11 -17.29 -2.77 -2.11
N GLY A 12 -16.72 -1.79 -2.82
CA GLY A 12 -16.19 -0.55 -2.25
C GLY A 12 -14.83 -0.69 -1.56
N LEU A 13 -14.27 -1.90 -1.48
CA LEU A 13 -12.95 -2.16 -0.89
C LEU A 13 -11.85 -2.12 -1.96
N PRO A 14 -10.57 -1.96 -1.60
CA PRO A 14 -9.49 -1.95 -2.58
C PRO A 14 -9.47 -3.21 -3.46
N MET A 15 -9.30 -3.03 -4.76
CA MET A 15 -9.08 -4.14 -5.69
C MET A 15 -7.75 -4.82 -5.39
N ARG A 16 -7.73 -6.15 -5.31
CA ARG A 16 -6.51 -6.96 -5.08
C ARG A 16 -5.70 -7.06 -6.37
N GLY A 17 -4.38 -7.21 -6.25
CA GLY A 17 -3.52 -7.55 -7.38
C GLY A 17 -2.14 -6.88 -7.36
N ARG A 18 -1.30 -7.27 -8.33
CA ARG A 18 0.10 -6.83 -8.45
C ARG A 18 0.27 -5.59 -9.33
N SER A 19 -0.29 -4.47 -8.92
CA SER A 19 -0.18 -3.20 -9.65
C SER A 19 0.05 -2.03 -8.72
N ALA A 20 0.51 -0.90 -9.28
CA ALA A 20 0.68 0.34 -8.54
C ALA A 20 -0.65 0.96 -8.05
N ARG A 21 -1.80 0.36 -8.41
CA ARG A 21 -3.16 0.86 -8.15
C ARG A 21 -4.03 -0.15 -7.41
N THR A 22 -3.48 -1.29 -7.00
CA THR A 22 -4.20 -2.35 -6.30
C THR A 22 -3.57 -2.61 -4.93
N LEU A 23 -4.29 -3.37 -4.10
CA LEU A 23 -3.78 -3.93 -2.87
C LEU A 23 -2.92 -5.16 -3.21
N GLY A 24 -1.61 -4.95 -3.23
CA GLY A 24 -0.61 -5.96 -3.56
C GLY A 24 0.67 -5.33 -4.09
N VAL A 25 1.72 -6.14 -4.19
CA VAL A 25 3.06 -5.68 -4.59
C VAL A 25 3.41 -6.13 -5.99
N ARG A 26 4.09 -5.28 -6.75
CA ARG A 26 4.67 -5.63 -8.05
C ARG A 26 6.01 -6.32 -7.85
N VAL A 27 6.25 -7.34 -8.65
CA VAL A 27 7.53 -8.05 -8.72
C VAL A 27 8.12 -7.79 -10.10
N PRO A 28 9.35 -7.25 -10.21
CA PRO A 28 10.31 -6.97 -9.15
C PRO A 28 10.27 -5.54 -8.56
N GLN A 29 9.32 -4.68 -8.96
CA GLN A 29 9.42 -3.23 -8.69
C GLN A 29 9.20 -2.83 -7.22
N ASP A 30 8.23 -3.43 -6.54
CA ASP A 30 7.91 -3.10 -5.14
C ASP A 30 8.66 -4.03 -4.19
N VAL A 31 8.83 -5.30 -4.57
CA VAL A 31 9.67 -6.29 -3.89
C VAL A 31 10.40 -7.17 -4.89
N ASN A 32 11.61 -7.59 -4.53
CA ASN A 32 12.40 -8.55 -5.29
C ASN A 32 12.73 -9.76 -4.40
N PRO A 33 11.96 -10.87 -4.49
CA PRO A 33 12.26 -12.07 -3.73
C PRO A 33 13.67 -12.60 -4.01
N ASP A 34 14.29 -13.22 -3.02
CA ASP A 34 15.60 -13.86 -3.18
C ASP A 34 15.53 -15.07 -4.13
N ALA A 35 16.68 -15.68 -4.44
CA ALA A 35 16.74 -16.85 -5.32
C ALA A 35 15.92 -18.05 -4.81
N ALA A 36 15.61 -18.09 -3.51
CA ALA A 36 14.76 -19.09 -2.90
C ALA A 36 13.27 -18.66 -2.82
N GLY A 37 12.90 -17.49 -3.38
CA GLY A 37 11.52 -16.99 -3.42
C GLY A 37 11.03 -16.33 -2.14
N TYR A 38 11.94 -15.88 -1.26
CA TYR A 38 11.59 -15.20 -0.02
C TYR A 38 11.70 -13.68 -0.13
N VAL A 39 10.76 -12.98 0.52
CA VAL A 39 10.82 -11.54 0.74
C VAL A 39 11.39 -11.30 2.13
N ASN A 40 12.43 -10.47 2.21
CA ASN A 40 13.06 -10.10 3.47
C ASN A 40 12.54 -8.73 3.95
N PRO A 41 12.44 -8.48 5.27
CA PRO A 41 12.19 -7.15 5.78
C PRO A 41 13.23 -6.15 5.28
N GLY A 42 12.86 -4.88 5.11
CA GLY A 42 13.77 -3.83 4.65
C GLY A 42 14.07 -3.82 3.15
N THR A 43 13.60 -4.80 2.36
CA THR A 43 13.96 -4.90 0.93
C THR A 43 12.91 -4.33 -0.03
N GLY A 44 11.84 -3.73 0.49
CA GLY A 44 10.74 -3.18 -0.33
C GLY A 44 9.37 -3.51 0.26
N GLY A 45 8.31 -3.10 -0.42
CA GLY A 45 6.95 -3.32 0.03
C GLY A 45 5.91 -2.47 -0.69
N LEU A 46 4.68 -2.51 -0.19
CA LEU A 46 3.58 -1.72 -0.71
C LEU A 46 3.74 -0.26 -0.26
N SER A 47 3.99 0.65 -1.20
CA SER A 47 4.09 2.09 -0.91
C SER A 47 2.80 2.67 -0.33
N VAL A 48 2.94 3.44 0.75
CA VAL A 48 1.87 4.18 1.41
C VAL A 48 2.38 5.55 1.86
N ALA A 49 1.44 6.47 2.06
CA ALA A 49 1.65 7.81 2.59
C ALA A 49 1.36 7.82 4.10
N PRO A 50 2.31 8.16 4.98
CA PRO A 50 2.05 8.30 6.41
C PRO A 50 1.20 9.54 6.71
N ASP A 51 0.34 9.43 7.73
CA ASP A 51 -0.31 10.51 8.47
C ASP A 51 -1.33 11.39 7.72
N SER A 52 -1.20 11.58 6.40
CA SER A 52 -2.11 12.40 5.61
C SER A 52 -2.34 11.83 4.21
N MET A 53 -3.60 11.84 3.76
CA MET A 53 -3.95 11.50 2.38
C MET A 53 -3.33 12.44 1.34
N TRP A 54 -2.98 13.67 1.73
CA TRP A 54 -2.33 14.64 0.85
C TRP A 54 -0.85 14.31 0.59
N HIS A 55 -0.24 13.44 1.40
CA HIS A 55 1.10 12.91 1.14
C HIS A 55 1.10 11.83 0.04
N VAL A 56 -0.07 11.31 -0.37
CA VAL A 56 -0.15 10.46 -1.57
C VAL A 56 0.32 11.29 -2.77
N PRO A 57 1.21 10.77 -3.66
CA PRO A 57 1.76 11.55 -4.77
C PRO A 57 0.68 12.16 -5.68
N ASN A 58 0.92 13.35 -6.22
CA ASN A 58 -0.06 14.09 -7.06
C ASN A 58 -0.62 13.25 -8.22
N HIS A 59 0.24 12.47 -8.88
CA HIS A 59 -0.12 11.59 -10.01
C HIS A 59 -0.86 10.30 -9.59
N ARG A 60 -1.02 10.08 -8.28
CA ARG A 60 -1.80 8.97 -7.69
C ARG A 60 -3.08 9.47 -7.03
N ARG A 61 -3.10 10.69 -6.51
CA ARG A 61 -4.34 11.28 -5.99
C ARG A 61 -5.34 11.46 -7.13
N PRO A 62 -6.61 11.05 -6.95
CA PRO A 62 -7.59 11.09 -8.03
C PRO A 62 -7.83 12.52 -8.53
N ARG A 63 -7.99 12.68 -9.84
CA ARG A 63 -8.44 13.96 -10.42
C ARG A 63 -9.77 14.37 -9.79
N GLY A 64 -9.88 15.62 -9.39
CA GLY A 64 -11.03 16.15 -8.64
C GLY A 64 -10.80 16.28 -7.14
N MET A 65 -9.79 15.59 -6.59
CA MET A 65 -9.39 15.74 -5.19
C MET A 65 -8.80 17.14 -4.88
N GLY A 66 -8.43 17.95 -5.88
CA GLY A 66 -7.81 19.27 -5.68
C GLY A 66 -6.28 19.21 -5.49
N HIS A 67 -5.64 20.32 -5.12
CA HIS A 67 -4.18 20.41 -4.87
C HIS A 67 -3.30 19.82 -6.00
N GLY A 68 -3.65 20.08 -7.27
CA GLY A 68 -2.89 19.59 -8.42
C GLY A 68 -2.94 18.05 -8.57
N SER A 69 -3.99 17.39 -8.07
CA SER A 69 -4.16 15.95 -8.22
C SER A 69 -4.45 15.58 -9.69
N THR A 70 -3.62 14.71 -10.25
CA THR A 70 -3.63 14.34 -11.68
C THR A 70 -3.80 12.84 -11.93
N GLY A 71 -4.01 12.05 -10.88
CA GLY A 71 -4.20 10.61 -10.96
C GLY A 71 -5.54 10.18 -11.56
N PRO A 72 -5.74 8.87 -11.75
CA PRO A 72 -6.96 8.31 -12.33
C PRO A 72 -8.20 8.72 -11.53
N VAL A 73 -9.26 9.17 -12.22
CA VAL A 73 -10.49 9.68 -11.58
C VAL A 73 -11.28 8.59 -10.86
N GLN A 74 -11.07 7.33 -11.24
CA GLN A 74 -11.75 6.18 -10.65
C GLN A 74 -11.02 5.57 -9.45
N ASP A 75 -9.80 6.00 -9.16
CA ASP A 75 -9.11 5.53 -7.95
C ASP A 75 -9.70 6.26 -6.75
N HIS A 76 -9.76 5.59 -5.60
CA HIS A 76 -10.16 6.15 -4.32
C HIS A 76 -8.92 6.23 -3.42
N VAL A 77 -8.91 7.14 -2.43
CA VAL A 77 -7.89 7.11 -1.39
C VAL A 77 -8.38 6.30 -0.21
N PHE A 78 -7.66 5.24 0.14
CA PHE A 78 -7.94 4.41 1.30
C PHE A 78 -6.94 4.67 2.41
N SER A 79 -7.35 4.39 3.64
CA SER A 79 -6.54 4.48 4.84
C SER A 79 -6.58 3.19 5.64
N ILE A 80 -5.49 2.87 6.33
CA ILE A 80 -5.39 1.71 7.23
C ILE A 80 -4.69 2.11 8.54
N ALA A 81 -5.16 1.52 9.64
CA ALA A 81 -4.57 1.70 10.96
C ALA A 81 -3.34 0.78 11.15
N PRO A 82 -2.28 1.23 11.86
CA PRO A 82 -1.10 0.40 12.13
C PRO A 82 -1.40 -0.93 12.84
N VAL A 83 -2.46 -0.98 13.66
CA VAL A 83 -2.87 -2.22 14.35
C VAL A 83 -3.28 -3.32 13.37
N ALA A 84 -4.06 -2.99 12.35
CA ALA A 84 -4.47 -3.95 11.32
C ALA A 84 -3.28 -4.49 10.51
N LEU A 85 -2.20 -3.72 10.37
CA LEU A 85 -0.96 -4.24 9.77
C LEU A 85 -0.28 -5.26 10.68
N ARG A 86 -0.14 -4.94 11.98
CA ARG A 86 0.51 -5.82 12.96
C ARG A 86 -0.23 -7.14 13.13
N ASP A 87 -1.56 -7.11 13.17
CA ASP A 87 -2.40 -8.31 13.27
C ASP A 87 -2.22 -9.25 12.08
N ASN A 88 -1.73 -8.73 10.94
CA ASN A 88 -1.43 -9.48 9.73
C ASN A 88 0.08 -9.70 9.51
N ARG A 89 0.92 -9.56 10.55
CA ARG A 89 2.39 -9.75 10.49
C ARG A 89 3.10 -8.81 9.52
N LEU A 90 2.53 -7.62 9.31
CA LEU A 90 3.08 -6.56 8.48
C LEU A 90 3.56 -5.39 9.35
N VAL A 91 4.52 -4.64 8.83
CA VAL A 91 4.97 -3.38 9.43
C VAL A 91 5.06 -2.32 8.34
N ALA A 92 4.75 -1.08 8.72
CA ALA A 92 5.00 0.07 7.86
C ALA A 92 6.33 0.72 8.27
N ARG A 93 7.34 0.60 7.43
CA ARG A 93 8.64 1.24 7.61
C ARG A 93 8.67 2.55 6.84
N ARG A 94 8.91 3.66 7.54
CA ARG A 94 9.11 4.97 6.89
C ARG A 94 10.34 4.92 5.99
N ASP A 95 10.23 5.50 4.81
CA ASP A 95 11.35 5.62 3.87
C ASP A 95 12.38 6.61 4.42
N PRO A 96 13.65 6.24 4.62
CA PRO A 96 14.69 7.15 5.11
C PRO A 96 14.87 8.40 4.24
N VAL A 97 14.58 8.33 2.94
CA VAL A 97 14.71 9.47 2.02
C VAL A 97 13.60 10.49 2.21
N ALA A 98 12.38 10.03 2.48
CA ALA A 98 11.20 10.89 2.55
C ALA A 98 10.22 10.43 3.67
N PRO A 99 10.68 10.37 4.95
CA PRO A 99 9.98 9.64 6.01
C PRO A 99 8.65 10.28 6.43
N ILE A 100 8.43 11.54 6.07
CA ILE A 100 7.19 12.26 6.34
C ILE A 100 6.10 11.83 5.37
N VAL A 101 6.45 11.61 4.10
CA VAL A 101 5.48 11.45 3.00
C VAL A 101 5.45 10.04 2.42
N HIS A 102 6.43 9.19 2.74
CA HIS A 102 6.55 7.85 2.19
C HIS A 102 6.91 6.80 3.24
N ALA A 103 6.22 5.67 3.17
CA ALA A 103 6.52 4.45 3.91
C ALA A 103 6.21 3.22 3.04
N LEU A 104 6.76 2.09 3.42
CA LEU A 104 6.56 0.80 2.77
C LEU A 104 5.91 -0.15 3.78
N ILE A 105 4.77 -0.73 3.41
CA ILE A 105 4.22 -1.89 4.12
C ILE A 105 4.97 -3.13 3.65
N GLU A 106 5.68 -3.76 4.56
CA GLU A 106 6.58 -4.89 4.29
C GLU A 106 6.35 -5.99 5.35
N PRO A 107 6.81 -7.24 5.12
CA PRO A 107 6.64 -8.29 6.11
C PRO A 107 7.53 -8.02 7.33
N GLN A 108 7.05 -8.34 8.54
CA GLN A 108 7.82 -8.18 9.78
C GLN A 108 9.03 -9.12 9.87
N GLN A 109 8.96 -10.25 9.16
CA GLN A 109 9.97 -11.30 9.15
C GLN A 109 10.14 -11.82 7.72
N ARG A 110 11.18 -12.62 7.48
CA ARG A 110 11.37 -13.29 6.19
C ARG A 110 10.21 -14.26 5.95
N VAL A 111 9.55 -14.12 4.79
CA VAL A 111 8.38 -14.93 4.39
C VAL A 111 8.45 -15.29 2.92
N ARG A 112 7.70 -16.32 2.48
CA ARG A 112 7.53 -16.57 1.03
C ARG A 112 6.76 -15.41 0.40
N LEU A 113 7.01 -15.12 -0.89
CA LEU A 113 6.24 -14.09 -1.61
C LEU A 113 4.71 -14.30 -1.46
N GLU A 114 4.25 -15.54 -1.62
CA GLU A 114 2.82 -15.88 -1.51
C GLU A 114 2.24 -15.60 -0.11
N GLU A 115 3.03 -15.79 0.95
CA GLU A 115 2.61 -15.49 2.33
C GLU A 115 2.53 -13.98 2.57
N PHE A 116 3.48 -13.21 2.00
CA PHE A 116 3.43 -11.76 2.04
C PHE A 116 2.19 -11.23 1.32
N GLU A 117 1.89 -11.75 0.13
CA GLU A 117 0.69 -11.37 -0.64
C GLU A 117 -0.60 -11.73 0.09
N ARG A 118 -0.68 -12.93 0.69
CA ARG A 118 -1.81 -13.33 1.52
C ARG A 118 -1.99 -12.42 2.73
N SER A 119 -0.89 -11.99 3.34
CA SER A 119 -0.92 -11.05 4.47
C SER A 119 -1.44 -9.68 4.04
N LEU A 120 -1.04 -9.17 2.88
CA LEU A 120 -1.59 -7.94 2.31
C LEU A 120 -3.08 -8.10 2.00
N ASP A 121 -3.49 -9.19 1.36
CA ASP A 121 -4.90 -9.46 1.04
C ASP A 121 -5.79 -9.56 2.29
N ALA A 122 -5.25 -10.12 3.38
CA ALA A 122 -5.94 -10.20 4.67
C ALA A 122 -6.17 -8.83 5.32
N THR A 123 -5.40 -7.80 4.93
CA THR A 123 -5.67 -6.42 5.37
C THR A 123 -6.86 -5.78 4.69
N ARG A 124 -7.35 -6.32 3.56
CA ARG A 124 -8.40 -5.71 2.71
C ARG A 124 -9.63 -5.19 3.48
N PRO A 125 -10.23 -5.94 4.43
CA PRO A 125 -11.41 -5.48 5.17
C PRO A 125 -11.14 -4.29 6.10
N TRP A 126 -9.87 -4.00 6.39
CA TRP A 126 -9.43 -2.96 7.31
C TRP A 126 -9.07 -1.65 6.62
N TRP A 127 -9.12 -1.62 5.29
CA TRP A 127 -8.95 -0.40 4.51
C TRP A 127 -10.25 0.39 4.48
N GLN A 128 -10.21 1.61 4.98
CA GLN A 128 -11.32 2.54 5.03
C GLN A 128 -11.17 3.60 3.95
N GLN A 129 -12.23 3.88 3.20
CA GLN A 129 -12.22 4.94 2.20
C GLN A 129 -12.10 6.31 2.88
N ALA A 130 -11.00 7.01 2.62
CA ALA A 130 -10.74 8.37 3.08
C ALA A 130 -11.19 9.43 2.06
N TRP A 131 -11.19 9.09 0.77
CA TRP A 131 -11.71 9.95 -0.31
C TRP A 131 -12.27 9.08 -1.46
N PRO A 132 -13.46 9.39 -2.01
CA PRO A 132 -14.11 8.67 -3.11
C PRO A 132 -13.50 9.02 -4.46
#